data_AF-A0A5B8VWG0-F1
#
_entry.id   AF-A0A5B8VWG0-F1
#
_cell.length_a   1.000
_cell.length_b   1.000
_cell.length_c   1.000
_cell.angle_alpha   90.00
_cell.angle_beta   90.00
_cell.angle_gamma   90.00
#
_symmetry.space_group_name_H-M   'P 1'
#
loop_
_entity.id
_entity.type
_entity.pdbx_description
1 polymer ?
#
loop_
_entity_poly.entity_id
_entity_poly.type
_entity_poly.pdbx_seq_one_letter_code
_entity_poly.pdbx_strand_id
1 'polypeptide(L)'
;MLQQIAFIPQHQFHVLINFKNDERAVAVLPNEAGKFRVVDQGKVIAEVNFDKNRSNVVCSRGKLGAYVMAQLANQIKNHYAS
;
A
#
# COMPACT_ATOMS: atom_id res chain seq x y z
N MET A 1 9.37 -32.97 9.18
CA MET A 1 9.19 -32.31 7.88
C MET A 1 9.08 -30.82 8.13
N LEU A 2 10.09 -30.02 7.79
CA LEU A 2 9.93 -28.56 7.74
C LEU A 2 8.97 -28.26 6.58
N GLN A 3 7.81 -27.69 6.86
CA GLN A 3 7.01 -27.04 5.82
C GLN A 3 7.87 -25.94 5.22
N GLN A 4 8.28 -26.09 3.97
CA GLN A 4 8.84 -24.98 3.20
C GLN A 4 7.74 -23.93 3.11
N ILE A 5 7.88 -22.85 3.88
CA ILE A 5 7.07 -21.66 3.70
C ILE A 5 7.49 -21.15 2.33
N ALA A 6 6.66 -21.40 1.31
CA ALA A 6 6.84 -20.81 0.00
C ALA A 6 6.81 -19.30 0.19
N PHE A 7 7.98 -18.67 0.04
CA PHE A 7 8.12 -17.23 0.08
C PHE A 7 7.52 -16.72 -1.23
N ILE A 8 6.20 -16.50 -1.24
CA ILE A 8 5.56 -15.80 -2.35
C ILE A 8 6.12 -14.37 -2.28
N PRO A 9 6.87 -13.90 -3.28
CA PRO A 9 7.32 -12.53 -3.32
C PRO A 9 6.05 -11.68 -3.25
N GLN A 10 5.83 -11.00 -2.13
CA GLN A 10 4.82 -9.98 -2.04
C GLN A 10 5.28 -8.87 -2.99
N HIS A 11 4.70 -8.85 -4.19
CA HIS A 11 5.09 -7.93 -5.26
C HIS A 11 4.94 -6.50 -4.74
N GLN A 12 6.06 -5.89 -4.37
CA GLN A 12 6.11 -4.45 -4.17
C GLN A 12 5.79 -3.77 -5.48
N PHE A 13 5.04 -2.68 -5.41
CA PHE A 13 4.72 -1.88 -6.58
C PHE A 13 4.87 -0.40 -6.24
N HIS A 14 5.20 0.37 -7.27
CA HIS A 14 5.39 1.81 -7.16
C HIS A 14 4.13 2.48 -7.68
N VAL A 15 3.65 3.46 -6.93
CA VAL A 15 2.48 4.26 -7.30
C VAL A 15 2.86 5.72 -7.29
N LEU A 16 2.46 6.43 -8.34
CA LEU A 16 2.57 7.88 -8.41
C LEU A 16 1.44 8.47 -7.57
N ILE A 17 1.78 9.29 -6.58
CA ILE A 17 0.80 9.93 -5.71
C ILE A 17 0.93 11.43 -5.77
N ASN A 18 -0.21 12.06 -6.01
CA ASN A 18 -0.38 13.49 -5.90
C ASN A 18 -0.62 13.87 -4.44
N PHE A 19 0.42 14.41 -3.80
CA PHE A 19 0.31 15.17 -2.56
C PHE A 19 -0.14 16.60 -2.89
N LYS A 20 -0.55 17.37 -1.89
CA LYS A 20 -1.22 18.68 -2.08
C LYS A 20 -0.45 19.64 -3.00
N ASN A 21 0.89 19.62 -2.96
CA ASN A 21 1.76 20.53 -3.71
C ASN A 21 2.89 19.78 -4.46
N ASP A 22 2.87 18.45 -4.48
CA ASP A 22 4.01 17.64 -4.93
C ASP A 22 3.52 16.30 -5.46
N GLU A 23 4.08 15.84 -6.56
CA GLU A 23 3.80 14.52 -7.12
C GLU A 23 5.05 13.66 -7.00
N ARG A 24 4.92 12.51 -6.33
CA ARG A 24 6.06 11.64 -6.09
C ARG A 24 5.67 10.18 -6.12
N ALA A 25 6.62 9.37 -6.59
CA ALA A 25 6.50 7.92 -6.58
C ALA A 25 6.72 7.40 -5.15
N VAL A 26 5.75 6.68 -4.63
CA VAL A 26 5.87 5.95 -3.36
C VAL A 26 5.85 4.45 -3.61
N ALA A 27 6.63 3.71 -2.85
CA ALA A 27 6.60 2.26 -2.88
C ALA A 27 5.54 1.74 -1.90
N VAL A 28 4.68 0.85 -2.38
CA VAL A 28 3.70 0.13 -1.58
C VAL A 28 4.23 -1.29 -1.38
N LEU A 29 4.63 -1.57 -0.15
CA LEU A 29 5.16 -2.86 0.27
C LEU A 29 4.05 -3.64 0.95
N PRO A 30 3.61 -4.79 0.44
CA PRO A 30 2.74 -5.66 1.21
C PRO A 30 3.53 -6.18 2.43
N ASN A 31 2.85 -6.35 3.56
CA ASN A 31 3.44 -6.95 4.77
C ASN A 31 2.69 -8.22 5.15
N GLU A 32 1.37 -8.08 5.34
CA GLU A 32 0.45 -9.18 5.59
C GLU A 32 -0.73 -9.07 4.63
N ALA A 33 -1.58 -10.10 4.55
CA ALA A 33 -2.77 -10.04 3.70
C ALA A 33 -3.62 -8.81 4.04
N GLY A 34 -3.75 -7.90 3.07
CA GLY A 34 -4.49 -6.65 3.24
C GLY A 34 -3.78 -5.57 4.05
N LYS A 35 -2.53 -5.74 4.48
CA LYS A 35 -1.73 -4.71 5.16
C LYS A 35 -0.54 -4.30 4.31
N PHE A 36 -0.35 -3.00 4.16
CA PHE A 36 0.67 -2.40 3.30
C PHE A 36 1.45 -1.33 4.04
N ARG A 37 2.74 -1.24 3.77
CA ARG A 37 3.59 -0.12 4.17
C ARG A 37 3.78 0.79 2.98
N VAL A 38 3.58 2.08 3.20
CA VAL A 38 3.85 3.12 2.21
C VAL A 38 5.20 3.70 2.52
N VAL A 39 6.13 3.56 1.58
CA VAL A 39 7.52 4.00 1.69
C VAL A 39 7.79 5.11 0.70
N ASP A 40 8.35 6.20 1.21
CA ASP A 40 8.79 7.35 0.42
C ASP A 40 10.28 7.56 0.69
N GLN A 41 11.09 7.56 -0.36
CA GLN A 41 12.55 7.73 -0.29
C GLN A 41 13.23 6.86 0.78
N GLY A 42 12.83 5.58 0.89
CA GLY A 42 13.37 4.63 1.86
C GLY A 42 12.85 4.77 3.29
N LYS A 43 11.93 5.70 3.56
CA LYS A 43 11.28 5.88 4.86
C LYS A 43 9.83 5.43 4.82
N VAL A 44 9.41 4.62 5.79
CA VAL A 44 7.99 4.28 5.96
C VAL A 44 7.26 5.52 6.45
N ILE A 45 6.39 6.07 5.61
CA ILE A 45 5.58 7.26 5.94
C ILE A 45 4.22 6.89 6.52
N ALA A 46 3.71 5.70 6.18
CA ALA A 46 2.45 5.20 6.70
C ALA A 46 2.34 3.69 6.59
N GLU A 47 1.47 3.12 7.42
CA GLU A 47 0.97 1.76 7.27
C GLU A 47 -0.53 1.84 7.01
N VAL A 48 -1.00 1.06 6.05
CA VAL A 48 -2.38 1.11 5.58
C VAL A 48 -2.97 -0.28 5.45
N ASN A 49 -4.24 -0.41 5.78
CA ASN A 49 -5.00 -1.65 5.67
C ASN A 49 -6.03 -1.50 4.55
N PHE A 50 -6.01 -2.41 3.58
CA PHE A 50 -7.00 -2.50 2.52
C PHE A 50 -8.14 -3.43 2.95
N ASP A 51 -9.34 -2.86 3.07
CA ASP A 51 -10.57 -3.61 3.24
C ASP A 51 -11.12 -3.98 1.87
N LYS A 52 -10.99 -5.26 1.50
CA LYS A 52 -11.49 -5.80 0.23
C LYS A 52 -13.01 -5.63 0.08
N ASN A 53 -13.78 -5.76 1.16
CA ASN A 53 -15.24 -5.70 1.12
C ASN A 53 -15.74 -4.28 0.83
N ARG A 54 -15.02 -3.28 1.36
CA ARG A 54 -15.36 -1.86 1.19
C ARG A 54 -14.55 -1.18 0.08
N SER A 55 -13.62 -1.89 -0.56
CA SER A 55 -12.65 -1.34 -1.52
C SER A 55 -11.99 -0.06 -1.01
N ASN A 56 -11.66 -0.02 0.28
CA ASN A 56 -11.20 1.18 0.95
C ASN A 56 -9.86 0.92 1.68
N VAL A 57 -9.09 1.99 1.86
CA VAL A 57 -7.83 1.97 2.59
C VAL A 57 -7.98 2.77 3.87
N VAL A 58 -7.59 2.16 4.99
CA VAL A 58 -7.55 2.83 6.29
C VAL A 58 -6.10 2.93 6.74
N CYS A 59 -5.67 4.14 7.09
CA CYS A 59 -4.34 4.36 7.66
C CYS A 59 -4.30 3.80 9.09
N SER A 60 -3.51 2.76 9.32
CA SER A 60 -3.30 2.14 10.63
C SER A 60 -2.17 2.78 11.42
N ARG A 61 -1.18 3.38 10.72
CA ARG A 61 -0.07 4.12 11.32
C ARG A 61 0.40 5.26 10.42
N GLY A 62 0.83 6.36 11.03
CA GLY A 62 1.23 7.57 10.30
C GLY A 62 0.03 8.46 9.99
N LYS A 63 0.22 9.43 9.10
CA LYS A 63 -0.84 10.36 8.70
C LYS A 63 -0.81 10.58 7.19
N LEU A 64 -1.77 9.98 6.50
CA LEU A 64 -2.05 10.25 5.10
C LEU A 64 -3.33 11.08 4.97
N GLY A 65 -3.34 12.05 4.07
CA GLY A 65 -4.55 12.80 3.75
C GLY A 65 -5.58 11.92 3.05
N ALA A 66 -6.87 12.26 3.19
CA ALA A 66 -7.96 11.50 2.57
C ALA A 66 -7.80 11.32 1.05
N TYR A 67 -7.29 12.36 0.37
CA TYR A 67 -7.00 12.32 -1.07
C TYR A 67 -5.92 11.30 -1.45
N VAL A 68 -4.86 11.19 -0.64
CA VAL A 68 -3.78 10.21 -0.83
C VAL A 68 -4.28 8.80 -0.55
N MET A 69 -5.09 8.62 0.50
CA MET A 69 -5.70 7.33 0.82
C MET A 69 -6.64 6.84 -0.29
N ALA A 70 -7.43 7.73 -0.90
CA ALA A 70 -8.32 7.39 -2.01
C ALA A 70 -7.53 6.93 -3.26
N GLN A 71 -6.43 7.62 -3.59
CA GLN A 71 -5.52 7.21 -4.67
C GLN A 71 -4.91 5.83 -4.38
N LEU A 72 -4.40 5.61 -3.15
CA LEU A 72 -3.86 4.31 -2.74
C LEU A 72 -4.90 3.19 -2.86
N ALA A 73 -6.14 3.42 -2.44
CA ALA A 73 -7.20 2.42 -2.53
C ALA A 73 -7.47 2.01 -3.98
N ASN A 74 -7.52 2.98 -4.90
CA ASN A 74 -7.72 2.70 -6.31
C ASN A 74 -6.54 1.92 -6.91
N GLN A 75 -5.30 2.32 -6.60
CA GLN A 75 -4.11 1.66 -7.12
C GLN A 75 -3.95 0.23 -6.57
N ILE A 76 -4.15 0.03 -5.26
CA ILE A 76 -4.13 -1.30 -4.64
C ILE A 76 -5.22 -2.18 -5.27
N LYS A 77 -6.44 -1.66 -5.42
CA LYS A 77 -7.54 -2.39 -6.07
C LYS A 77 -7.17 -2.83 -7.48
N ASN A 78 -6.65 -1.92 -8.31
CA ASN A 78 -6.30 -2.21 -9.70
C ASN A 78 -5.14 -3.20 -9.79
N HIS A 79 -4.14 -3.09 -8.92
CA HIS A 79 -2.99 -3.98 -8.88
C HIS A 79 -3.37 -5.44 -8.56
N TYR A 80 -4.35 -5.65 -7.67
CA TYR A 80 -4.82 -6.98 -7.26
C TYR A 80 -6.09 -7.46 -8.00
N ALA A 81 -6.63 -6.67 -8.94
CA ALA A 81 -7.75 -7.06 -9.79
C ALA A 81 -7.31 -7.82 -11.05
N SER A 82 -6.01 -7.83 -11.36
CA SER A 82 -5.39 -8.57 -12.48
C SER A 82 -4.88 -9.93 -12.01
#